data_AF-A0A2T5J4K6-F1
#
_entry.id   AF-A0A2T5J4K6-F1
#
_cell.length_a   1.000
_cell.length_b   1.000
_cell.length_c   1.000
_cell.angle_alpha   90.00
_cell.angle_beta   90.00
_cell.angle_gamma   90.00
#
_symmetry.space_group_name_H-M   'P 1'
#
loop_
_entity.id
_entity.type
_entity.pdbx_description
1 polymer ?
#
loop_
_entity_poly.entity_id
_entity_poly.type
_entity_poly.pdbx_seq_one_letter_code
_entity_poly.pdbx_strand_id
1 'polypeptide(L)'
;MARPKVSSADKRSTRFMLQLKLAEKKKIDEAASACGLRSAVWAREKILKGRFPEPKAARLDLYTYTELKKIGVNLNQLTRLANGGHLSPQLIGTLVRLEQKLDAITAKLVYDR
;
A
#
# COMPACT_ATOMS: atom_id res chain seq x y z
N MET A 1 10.93 14.66 -30.94
CA MET A 1 11.42 15.92 -30.35
C MET A 1 12.38 15.60 -29.22
N ALA A 2 13.64 16.04 -29.30
CA ALA A 2 14.65 15.79 -28.28
C ALA A 2 14.42 16.72 -27.06
N ARG A 3 14.57 16.18 -25.85
CA ARG A 3 14.38 16.94 -24.59
C ARG A 3 15.38 18.11 -24.52
N PRO A 4 14.95 19.36 -24.28
CA PRO A 4 15.85 20.50 -24.14
C PRO A 4 16.91 20.27 -23.05
N LYS A 5 18.16 20.67 -23.34
CA LYS A 5 19.27 20.56 -22.38
C LYS A 5 19.03 21.53 -21.22
N VAL A 6 19.00 21.00 -20.01
CA VAL A 6 18.89 21.80 -18.77
C VAL A 6 20.13 22.69 -18.63
N SER A 7 19.92 23.99 -18.38
CA SER A 7 21.00 24.97 -18.22
C SER A 7 21.94 24.57 -17.08
N SER A 8 23.21 25.00 -17.11
CA SER A 8 24.16 24.72 -16.03
C SER A 8 23.70 25.30 -14.68
N ALA A 9 22.95 26.41 -14.70
CA ALA A 9 22.40 27.05 -13.50
C ALA A 9 21.27 26.24 -12.84
N ASP A 10 20.50 25.49 -13.61
CA ASP A 10 19.39 24.67 -13.10
C ASP A 10 19.83 23.28 -12.63
N LYS A 11 21.10 22.93 -12.80
CA LYS A 11 21.66 21.66 -12.34
C LYS A 11 21.86 21.68 -10.82
N ARG A 12 21.49 20.57 -10.18
CA ARG A 12 21.74 20.33 -8.76
C ARG A 12 23.22 19.97 -8.56
N SER A 13 24.09 20.98 -8.51
CA SER A 13 25.55 20.82 -8.37
C SER A 13 26.05 20.99 -6.92
N THR A 14 25.34 21.77 -6.10
CA THR A 14 25.73 22.06 -4.71
C THR A 14 25.18 21.03 -3.72
N ARG A 15 25.98 20.68 -2.71
CA ARG A 15 25.60 19.78 -1.61
C ARG A 15 25.33 20.56 -0.33
N PHE A 16 24.30 20.15 0.40
CA PHE A 16 23.98 20.62 1.75
C PHE A 16 24.05 19.42 2.70
N MET A 17 24.87 19.50 3.74
CA MET A 17 25.08 18.42 4.71
C MET A 17 24.46 18.78 6.05
N LEU A 18 23.64 17.88 6.59
CA LEU A 18 23.01 17.98 7.91
C LEU A 18 23.65 16.95 8.84
N GLN A 19 24.10 17.37 10.02
CA GLN A 19 24.46 16.45 11.09
C GLN A 19 23.20 16.11 11.89
N LEU A 20 22.97 14.81 12.10
CA LEU A 20 21.76 14.28 12.73
C LEU A 20 22.13 13.28 13.81
N LYS A 21 21.36 13.26 14.88
CA LYS A 21 21.36 12.14 15.83
C LYS A 21 20.78 10.90 15.15
N LEU A 22 21.13 9.71 15.64
CA LEU A 22 20.63 8.44 15.10
C LEU A 22 19.09 8.40 15.07
N ALA A 23 18.44 8.88 16.13
CA ALA A 23 16.98 8.91 16.24
C ALA A 23 16.33 9.84 15.19
N GLU A 24 16.97 10.96 14.86
CA GLU A 24 16.48 11.93 13.88
C GLU A 24 16.61 11.36 12.47
N LYS A 25 17.76 10.73 12.17
CA LYS A 25 17.97 10.02 10.91
C LYS A 25 16.91 8.94 10.71
N LYS A 26 16.65 8.13 11.74
CA LYS A 26 15.64 7.06 11.70
C LYS A 26 14.25 7.61 11.36
N LYS A 27 13.82 8.70 12.00
CA LYS A 27 12.53 9.36 11.69
C LYS A 27 12.43 9.81 10.23
N ILE A 28 13.52 10.36 9.68
CA ILE A 28 13.55 10.79 8.27
C ILE A 28 13.50 9.58 7.34
N ASP A 29 14.25 8.53 7.65
CA ASP A 29 14.28 7.31 6.84
C ASP A 29 12.92 6.60 6.83
N GLU A 30 12.25 6.52 7.99
CA GLU A 30 10.89 5.97 8.12
C GLU A 30 9.88 6.79 7.30
N ALA A 31 9.90 8.11 7.42
CA ALA A 31 8.99 8.98 6.69
C ALA A 31 9.25 8.93 5.17
N ALA A 32 10.52 8.88 4.75
CA ALA A 32 10.88 8.73 3.35
C ALA A 32 10.47 7.37 2.80
N SER A 33 10.66 6.30 3.57
CA SER A 33 10.22 4.94 3.22
C SER A 33 8.71 4.86 3.06
N ALA A 34 7.94 5.47 3.96
CA ALA A 34 6.47 5.54 3.86
C ALA A 34 6.01 6.25 2.58
N CYS A 35 6.80 7.19 2.07
CA CYS A 35 6.51 7.91 0.82
C CYS A 35 7.15 7.25 -0.42
N GLY A 36 7.90 6.14 -0.27
CA GLY A 36 8.65 5.51 -1.37
C GLY A 36 9.79 6.38 -1.93
N LEU A 37 10.31 7.33 -1.15
CA LEU A 37 11.34 8.28 -1.55
C LEU A 37 12.67 8.01 -0.81
N ARG A 38 13.78 8.50 -1.37
CA ARG A 38 15.05 8.58 -0.64
C ARG A 38 14.98 9.69 0.40
N SER A 39 15.62 9.49 1.55
CA SER A 39 15.66 10.43 2.68
C SER A 39 16.00 11.86 2.28
N ALA A 40 16.99 12.05 1.40
CA ALA A 40 17.39 13.36 0.89
C ALA A 40 16.33 14.00 -0.03
N VAL A 41 15.60 13.22 -0.82
CA VAL A 41 14.53 13.70 -1.69
C VAL A 41 13.33 14.12 -0.84
N TRP A 42 12.92 13.26 0.09
CA TRP A 42 11.83 13.55 1.02
C TRP A 42 12.11 14.80 1.87
N ALA A 43 13.32 14.90 2.45
CA ALA A 43 13.72 16.06 3.24
C ALA A 43 13.73 17.34 2.41
N ARG A 44 14.24 17.29 1.17
CA ARG A 44 14.25 18.44 0.26
C ARG A 44 12.84 18.89 -0.09
N GLU A 45 11.93 17.97 -0.42
CA GLU A 45 10.55 18.33 -0.72
C GLU A 45 9.86 18.96 0.48
N LYS A 46 10.05 18.38 1.66
CA LYS A 46 9.51 18.93 2.90
C LYS A 46 10.04 20.34 3.19
N ILE A 47 11.36 20.54 3.11
CA ILE A 47 12.01 21.82 3.44
C ILE A 47 11.72 22.90 2.40
N LEU A 48 11.83 22.59 1.10
CA LEU A 48 11.75 23.60 0.04
C LEU A 48 10.34 23.84 -0.48
N LYS A 49 9.44 22.84 -0.43
CA LYS A 49 8.06 22.98 -0.91
C LYS A 49 7.06 23.16 0.22
N GLY A 50 7.47 22.97 1.49
CA GLY A 50 6.61 23.11 2.67
C GLY A 50 5.48 22.07 2.76
N ARG A 51 5.48 21.05 1.90
CA ARG A 51 4.45 20.01 1.84
C ARG A 51 5.07 18.66 2.20
N PHE A 52 4.31 17.83 2.91
CA PHE A 52 4.66 16.43 3.09
C PHE A 52 4.43 15.70 1.77
N PRO A 53 5.42 14.95 1.25
CA PRO A 53 5.16 14.03 0.15
C PRO A 53 4.05 13.07 0.55
N GLU A 54 3.13 12.80 -0.38
CA GLU A 54 2.04 11.89 -0.09
C GLU A 54 2.61 10.51 0.26
N PRO A 55 2.13 9.88 1.35
CA PRO A 55 2.47 8.50 1.63
C PRO A 55 2.18 7.67 0.39
N LYS A 56 3.03 6.68 0.12
CA LYS A 56 2.73 5.70 -0.91
C LYS A 56 1.36 5.11 -0.54
N ALA A 57 0.39 5.25 -1.45
CA ALA A 57 -0.94 4.68 -1.25
C ALA A 57 -0.77 3.24 -0.76
N ALA A 58 -1.52 2.87 0.27
CA ALA A 58 -1.47 1.52 0.81
C ALA A 58 -1.54 0.53 -0.36
N ARG A 59 -0.69 -0.52 -0.34
CA ARG A 59 -0.68 -1.53 -1.42
C ARG A 59 -2.07 -2.13 -1.65
N LEU A 60 -2.95 -2.03 -0.65
CA LEU A 60 -4.37 -2.27 -0.76
C LEU A 60 -5.14 -0.97 -0.98
N ASP A 61 -5.68 -0.80 -2.19
CA ASP A 61 -6.70 0.23 -2.42
C ASP A 61 -7.94 -0.07 -1.54
N LEU A 62 -8.55 0.97 -1.00
CA LEU A 62 -9.76 0.89 -0.17
C LEU A 62 -10.89 0.17 -0.91
N TYR A 63 -10.91 0.30 -2.24
CA TYR A 63 -11.79 -0.45 -3.12
C TYR A 63 -11.62 -1.97 -3.00
N THR A 64 -10.38 -2.46 -3.07
CA THR A 64 -10.08 -3.89 -2.94
C THR A 64 -10.50 -4.44 -1.58
N TYR A 65 -10.25 -3.69 -0.50
CA TYR A 65 -10.70 -4.07 0.83
C TYR A 65 -12.24 -4.17 0.93
N THR A 66 -12.95 -3.20 0.37
CA THR A 66 -14.41 -3.16 0.44
C THR A 66 -15.06 -4.27 -0.39
N GLU A 67 -14.51 -4.62 -1.54
CA GLU A 67 -14.97 -5.77 -2.34
C GLU A 67 -14.76 -7.10 -1.59
N LEU A 68 -13.60 -7.30 -0.97
CA LEU A 68 -13.35 -8.49 -0.13
C LEU A 68 -14.34 -8.57 1.04
N LYS A 69 -14.64 -7.44 1.69
CA LYS A 69 -15.62 -7.37 2.77
C LYS A 69 -17.02 -7.77 2.31
N LYS A 70 -17.46 -7.33 1.13
CA LYS A 70 -18.78 -7.71 0.56
C LYS A 70 -18.87 -9.21 0.30
N ILE A 71 -17.80 -9.80 -0.26
CA ILE A 71 -17.72 -11.24 -0.49
C ILE A 71 -17.87 -12.00 0.84
N GLY A 72 -17.18 -11.57 1.90
CA GLY A 72 -17.30 -12.16 3.23
C GLY A 72 -18.71 -12.06 3.83
N VAL A 73 -19.41 -10.93 3.62
CA VAL A 73 -20.81 -10.76 4.07
C VAL A 73 -21.75 -11.72 3.35
N ASN A 74 -21.63 -11.85 2.03
CA ASN A 74 -22.46 -12.76 1.25
C ASN A 74 -22.24 -14.23 1.65
N LEU A 75 -20.99 -14.60 1.95
CA LEU A 75 -20.66 -15.92 2.49
C LEU A 75 -21.36 -16.16 3.84
N ASN A 76 -21.31 -15.19 4.75
CA ASN A 76 -21.95 -15.32 6.05
C ASN A 76 -23.47 -15.50 5.96
N GLN A 77 -24.09 -14.87 4.96
CA GLN A 77 -25.52 -15.05 4.66
C GLN A 77 -25.81 -16.46 4.13
N LEU A 78 -24.96 -16.97 3.23
CA LEU A 78 -25.07 -18.36 2.74
C LEU A 78 -24.91 -19.37 3.88
N THR A 79 -23.99 -19.14 4.82
CA THR A 79 -23.83 -19.98 6.02
C THR A 79 -25.09 -19.97 6.90
N ARG A 80 -25.77 -18.82 7.04
CA ARG A 80 -27.04 -18.77 7.77
C ARG A 80 -28.14 -19.57 7.08
N LEU A 81 -28.23 -19.50 5.75
CA LEU A 81 -29.17 -20.29 4.95
C LEU A 81 -28.85 -21.79 5.00
N ALA A 82 -27.55 -22.13 5.05
CA ALA A 82 -27.04 -23.49 5.28
C ALA A 82 -27.56 -24.09 6.57
N ASN A 83 -27.36 -23.35 7.67
CA ASN A 83 -27.79 -23.76 9.00
C ASN A 83 -29.33 -23.85 9.10
N GLY A 84 -30.06 -23.18 8.20
CA GLY A 84 -31.51 -23.31 8.02
C GLY A 84 -31.97 -24.50 7.18
N GLY A 85 -31.05 -25.32 6.64
CA GLY A 85 -31.37 -26.56 5.91
C GLY A 85 -31.61 -26.41 4.40
N HIS A 86 -31.30 -25.25 3.80
CA HIS A 86 -31.69 -24.92 2.42
C HIS A 86 -30.58 -25.10 1.35
N LEU A 87 -29.61 -25.98 1.56
CA LEU A 87 -28.43 -26.07 0.67
C LEU A 87 -28.35 -27.28 -0.25
N SER A 88 -27.90 -27.01 -1.50
CA SER A 88 -27.41 -28.03 -2.44
C SER A 88 -26.03 -28.55 -2.02
N PRO A 89 -25.77 -29.87 -2.09
CA PRO A 89 -24.47 -30.48 -1.78
C PRO A 89 -23.29 -29.93 -2.62
N GLN A 90 -23.55 -29.43 -3.83
CA GLN A 90 -22.53 -28.90 -4.75
C GLN A 90 -22.06 -27.50 -4.35
N LEU A 91 -22.87 -26.76 -3.59
CA LEU A 91 -22.56 -25.40 -3.16
C LEU A 91 -21.44 -25.42 -2.11
N ILE A 92 -21.45 -26.40 -1.19
CA ILE A 92 -20.42 -26.56 -0.15
C ILE A 92 -19.02 -26.70 -0.76
N GLY A 93 -18.85 -27.58 -1.75
CA GLY A 93 -17.55 -27.78 -2.41
C GLY A 93 -17.07 -26.57 -3.23
N THR A 94 -17.98 -25.68 -3.63
CA THR A 94 -17.62 -24.42 -4.31
C THR A 94 -17.22 -23.34 -3.31
N LEU A 95 -17.88 -23.28 -2.15
CA LEU A 95 -17.56 -22.35 -1.07
C LEU A 95 -16.18 -22.62 -0.46
N VAL A 96 -15.84 -23.88 -0.19
CA VAL A 96 -14.51 -24.26 0.32
C VAL A 96 -13.39 -23.85 -0.64
N ARG A 97 -13.60 -24.00 -1.95
CA ARG A 97 -12.62 -23.56 -2.97
C ARG A 97 -12.48 -22.04 -3.06
N LEU A 98 -13.57 -21.32 -2.79
CA LEU A 98 -13.55 -19.85 -2.74
C LEU A 98 -12.80 -19.36 -1.51
N GLU A 99 -13.08 -19.94 -0.33
CA GLU A 99 -12.40 -19.64 0.93
C GLU A 99 -10.88 -19.84 0.82
N GLN A 100 -10.44 -20.98 0.30
CA GLN A 100 -9.01 -21.26 0.08
C GLN A 100 -8.33 -20.23 -0.84
N LYS A 101 -9.02 -19.76 -1.89
CA LYS A 101 -8.50 -18.73 -2.78
C LYS A 101 -8.43 -17.36 -2.09
N LEU A 102 -9.43 -17.03 -1.26
CA LEU A 102 -9.47 -15.80 -0.50
C LEU A 102 -8.39 -15.78 0.59
N ASP A 103 -8.13 -16.89 1.27
CA ASP A 103 -7.06 -17.01 2.25
C ASP A 103 -5.68 -16.85 1.59
N ALA A 104 -5.47 -17.48 0.43
CA ALA A 104 -4.23 -17.33 -0.33
C ALA A 104 -4.00 -15.89 -0.80
N ILE A 105 -5.06 -15.19 -1.23
CA ILE A 105 -4.99 -13.78 -1.60
C ILE A 105 -4.72 -12.93 -0.36
N THR A 106 -5.44 -13.15 0.74
CA THR A 106 -5.25 -12.41 1.99
C THR A 106 -3.84 -12.60 2.56
N ALA A 107 -3.31 -13.82 2.57
CA ALA A 107 -1.96 -14.11 3.01
C ALA A 107 -0.92 -13.38 2.15
N LYS A 108 -1.09 -13.35 0.83
CA LYS A 108 -0.23 -12.54 -0.05
C LYS A 108 -0.37 -11.05 0.25
N LEU A 109 -1.59 -10.55 0.42
CA LEU A 109 -1.81 -9.14 0.68
C LEU A 109 -1.29 -8.67 2.06
N VAL A 110 -1.24 -9.56 3.05
CA VAL A 110 -0.78 -9.25 4.41
C VAL A 110 0.73 -9.46 4.57
N TYR A 111 1.32 -10.46 3.91
CA TYR A 111 2.71 -10.89 4.14
C TYR A 111 3.70 -10.58 3.01
N ASP A 112 3.24 -10.11 1.85
CA ASP A 112 4.12 -9.72 0.75
C ASP A 112 4.78 -8.36 1.07
N ARG A 113 5.99 -8.44 1.66
CA ARG A 113 6.86 -7.31 2.02
C ARG A 113 7.37 -6.56 0.78
#